data_AF-S8ES89-F1
#
_entry.id   AF-S8ES89-F1
#
_cell.length_a   1.000
_cell.length_b   1.000
_cell.length_c   1.000
_cell.angle_alpha   90.00
_cell.angle_beta   90.00
_cell.angle_gamma   90.00
#
_symmetry.space_group_name_H-M   'P 1'
#
loop_
_entity.id
_entity.type
_entity.pdbx_description
1 polymer ?
#
loop_
_entity_poly.entity_id
_entity_poly.type
_entity_poly.pdbx_seq_one_letter_code
_entity_poly.pdbx_strand_id
1 'polypeptide(L)'
;MAPGDDLLWTRTTALKQRNSALKVFLSVGGWSFNDPPTSTIFSQLVASAENTNTFITSALTTMQAYGFDGIDIDWEYPGAYDRGGNPADTANYVTFMK
;
A
#
# COMPACT_ATOMS: atom_id res chain seq x y z
N MET A 1 11.27 1.73 1.89
CA MET A 1 11.47 3.18 1.83
C MET A 1 12.87 3.43 1.30
N ALA A 2 13.00 4.14 0.19
CA ALA A 2 14.28 4.57 -0.34
C ALA A 2 14.81 5.77 0.47
N PRO A 3 16.14 5.99 0.50
CA PRO A 3 16.70 7.18 1.14
C PRO A 3 16.09 8.47 0.57
N GLY A 4 15.58 9.33 1.45
CA GLY A 4 14.99 10.62 1.10
C GLY A 4 13.47 10.62 0.88
N ASP A 5 12.82 9.45 0.87
CA ASP A 5 11.35 9.35 0.79
C ASP A 5 10.67 10.09 1.95
N ASP A 6 11.22 10.00 3.16
CA ASP A 6 10.73 10.68 4.35
C ASP A 6 10.63 12.20 4.17
N LEU A 7 11.65 12.80 3.56
CA LEU A 7 11.67 14.22 3.24
C LEU A 7 10.66 14.57 2.15
N LEU A 8 10.56 13.75 1.10
CA LEU A 8 9.61 13.97 0.01
C LEU A 8 8.16 13.82 0.48
N TRP A 9 7.86 12.81 1.27
CA TRP A 9 6.55 12.58 1.86
C TRP A 9 6.15 13.73 2.77
N THR A 10 7.03 14.12 3.71
CA THR A 10 6.76 15.25 4.62
C THR A 10 6.53 16.56 3.86
N ARG A 11 7.32 16.84 2.83
CA ARG A 11 7.15 18.05 2.00
C ARG A 11 5.83 18.01 1.21
N THR A 12 5.43 16.84 0.73
CA THR A 12 4.19 16.66 -0.05
C THR A 12 2.97 16.84 0.85
N THR A 13 2.94 16.20 2.01
CA THR A 13 1.83 16.34 2.96
C THR A 13 1.77 17.74 3.58
N ALA A 14 2.90 18.44 3.72
CA ALA A 14 2.93 19.84 4.16
C ALA A 14 2.27 20.83 3.16
N LEU A 15 2.03 20.44 1.91
CA LEU A 15 1.25 21.26 0.97
C LEU A 15 -0.17 21.55 1.46
N LYS A 16 -0.69 20.72 2.37
CA LYS A 16 -1.97 20.96 3.06
C LYS A 16 -2.00 22.26 3.86
N GLN A 17 -0.84 22.81 4.26
CA GLN A 17 -0.76 24.12 4.91
C GLN A 17 -1.18 25.27 3.97
N ARG A 18 -1.06 25.07 2.65
CA ARG A 18 -1.48 26.04 1.63
C ARG A 18 -2.93 25.85 1.18
N ASN A 19 -3.42 24.61 1.28
CA ASN A 19 -4.80 24.26 0.95
C ASN A 19 -5.29 23.20 1.95
N SER A 20 -6.05 23.61 2.96
CA SER A 20 -6.56 22.70 4.00
C SER A 20 -7.55 21.66 3.49
N ALA A 21 -8.11 21.84 2.29
CA ALA A 21 -8.98 20.86 1.64
C ALA A 21 -8.19 19.78 0.88
N LEU A 22 -6.89 19.97 0.63
CA LEU A 22 -6.05 18.97 -0.02
C LEU A 22 -5.96 17.70 0.86
N LYS A 23 -6.14 16.54 0.22
CA LYS A 23 -5.90 15.23 0.82
C LYS A 23 -4.78 14.54 0.08
N VAL A 24 -3.86 13.94 0.83
CA VAL A 24 -2.69 13.26 0.26
C VAL A 24 -2.72 11.81 0.72
N PHE A 25 -2.71 10.89 -0.25
CA PHE A 25 -2.76 9.45 -0.01
C PHE A 25 -1.41 8.82 -0.36
N LEU A 26 -0.99 7.83 0.43
CA LEU A 26 0.19 7.02 0.13
C LEU A 26 -0.24 5.81 -0.71
N SER A 27 0.20 5.71 -1.97
CA SER A 27 -0.03 4.51 -2.77
C SER A 27 1.05 3.46 -2.48
N VAL A 28 0.62 2.20 -2.30
CA VAL A 28 1.49 1.05 -2.10
C VAL A 28 1.22 0.05 -3.22
N GLY A 29 2.27 -0.28 -3.98
CA GLY A 29 2.20 -1.21 -5.10
C GLY A 29 2.71 -0.58 -6.38
N GLY A 30 1.84 -0.54 -7.39
CA GLY A 30 2.16 -0.11 -8.75
C GLY A 30 2.81 -1.20 -9.59
N TRP A 31 2.87 -0.96 -10.91
CA TRP A 31 3.24 -1.97 -11.89
C TRP A 31 4.55 -2.70 -11.56
N SER A 32 5.65 -1.98 -11.33
CA SER A 32 6.95 -2.62 -11.09
C SER A 32 7.04 -3.37 -9.76
N PHE A 33 6.20 -3.06 -8.77
CA PHE A 33 6.17 -3.82 -7.51
C PHE A 33 5.56 -5.22 -7.72
N ASN A 34 4.71 -5.36 -8.73
CA ASN A 34 4.10 -6.64 -9.08
C ASN A 34 4.98 -7.47 -10.06
N ASP A 35 6.20 -7.02 -10.35
CA ASP A 35 7.25 -7.81 -11.01
C ASP A 35 8.08 -8.61 -9.98
N PRO A 36 8.77 -9.69 -10.39
CA PRO A 36 9.78 -10.32 -9.54
C PRO A 36 10.87 -9.33 -9.09
N PRO A 37 11.34 -9.40 -7.84
CA PRO A 37 11.13 -10.49 -6.89
C PRO A 37 9.90 -10.32 -5.97
N THR A 38 9.11 -9.26 -6.14
CA THR A 38 8.05 -8.86 -5.20
C THR A 38 6.64 -9.27 -5.63
N SER A 39 6.49 -9.88 -6.81
CA SER A 39 5.19 -10.22 -7.44
C SER A 39 4.21 -11.02 -6.56
N THR A 40 4.69 -11.83 -5.62
CA THR A 40 3.80 -12.64 -4.76
C THR A 40 3.45 -11.98 -3.42
N ILE A 41 4.03 -10.81 -3.10
CA ILE A 41 3.91 -10.20 -1.77
C ILE A 41 2.46 -9.85 -1.45
N PHE A 42 1.72 -9.24 -2.38
CA PHE A 42 0.31 -8.92 -2.12
C PHE A 42 -0.55 -10.16 -1.90
N SER A 43 -0.36 -11.20 -2.72
CA SER A 43 -1.07 -12.47 -2.56
C SER A 43 -0.80 -13.10 -1.19
N GLN A 44 0.45 -13.12 -0.74
CA GLN A 44 0.84 -13.63 0.59
C GLN A 44 0.33 -12.75 1.74
N LEU A 45 0.25 -11.44 1.53
CA LEU A 45 -0.25 -10.48 2.50
C LEU A 45 -1.73 -10.71 2.78
N VAL A 46 -2.56 -10.82 1.74
CA VAL A 46 -4.01 -10.99 1.90
C VAL A 46 -4.40 -12.41 2.33
N ALA A 47 -3.55 -13.40 2.09
CA ALA A 47 -3.80 -14.79 2.48
C ALA A 47 -3.56 -15.09 3.97
N SER A 48 -3.00 -14.15 4.74
CA SER A 48 -2.68 -14.33 6.16
C SER A 48 -3.15 -13.16 7.00
N ALA A 49 -3.94 -13.46 8.04
CA ALA A 49 -4.38 -12.46 9.02
C ALA A 49 -3.19 -11.82 9.76
N GLU A 50 -2.13 -12.59 10.03
CA GLU A 50 -0.92 -12.08 10.67
C GLU A 50 -0.19 -11.07 9.78
N ASN A 51 -0.01 -11.40 8.49
CA ASN A 51 0.62 -10.51 7.51
C ASN A 51 -0.22 -9.25 7.29
N THR A 52 -1.55 -9.42 7.18
CA THR A 52 -2.50 -8.31 7.07
C THR A 52 -2.39 -7.38 8.27
N ASN A 53 -2.40 -7.90 9.51
CA ASN A 53 -2.27 -7.10 10.72
C ASN A 53 -0.91 -6.36 10.80
N THR A 54 0.16 -7.02 10.37
CA THR A 54 1.50 -6.42 10.30
C THR A 54 1.53 -5.28 9.29
N PHE A 55 0.94 -5.49 8.11
CA PHE A 55 0.82 -4.46 7.09
C PHE A 55 0.00 -3.26 7.58
N ILE A 56 -1.20 -3.49 8.11
CA ILE A 56 -2.09 -2.42 8.61
C ILE A 56 -1.39 -1.61 9.71
N THR A 57 -0.71 -2.28 10.65
CA THR A 57 0.02 -1.60 11.72
C THR A 57 1.14 -0.72 11.17
N SER A 58 1.93 -1.23 10.21
CA SER A 58 3.01 -0.47 9.60
C SER A 58 2.50 0.69 8.75
N ALA A 59 1.44 0.48 7.95
CA ALA A 59 0.78 1.50 7.16
C ALA A 59 0.24 2.65 8.03
N LEU A 60 -0.48 2.33 9.11
CA LEU A 60 -0.98 3.34 10.06
C LEU A 60 0.16 4.14 10.69
N THR A 61 1.22 3.46 11.12
CA THR A 61 2.41 4.10 11.71
C THR A 61 3.06 5.06 10.71
N THR A 62 3.25 4.63 9.45
CA THR A 62 3.82 5.46 8.40
C THR A 62 2.93 6.66 8.07
N MET A 63 1.61 6.46 7.92
CA MET A 63 0.68 7.56 7.64
C MET A 63 0.69 8.62 8.73
N GLN A 64 0.69 8.20 10.00
CA GLN A 64 0.76 9.11 11.15
C GLN A 64 2.09 9.86 11.20
N ALA A 65 3.21 9.17 10.96
CA ALA A 65 4.54 9.77 10.99
C ALA A 65 4.72 10.87 9.95
N TYR A 66 4.14 10.71 8.75
CA TYR A 66 4.37 11.62 7.62
C TYR A 66 3.16 12.47 7.24
N GLY A 67 2.04 12.34 7.95
CA GLY A 67 0.86 13.20 7.79
C GLY A 67 0.00 12.89 6.56
N PHE A 68 -0.04 11.63 6.11
CA PHE A 68 -0.94 11.19 5.04
C PHE A 68 -2.40 11.13 5.54
N ASP A 69 -3.36 11.37 4.65
CA ASP A 69 -4.80 11.31 4.96
C ASP A 69 -5.41 9.93 4.69
N GLY A 70 -4.69 9.06 3.98
CA GLY A 70 -5.13 7.72 3.67
C GLY A 70 -4.10 6.94 2.87
N ILE A 71 -4.48 5.72 2.51
CA ILE A 71 -3.69 4.78 1.74
C ILE A 71 -4.45 4.41 0.47
N ASP A 72 -3.69 4.18 -0.60
CA ASP A 72 -4.15 3.62 -1.86
C ASP A 72 -3.44 2.28 -2.06
N ILE A 73 -4.18 1.23 -2.39
CA ILE A 73 -3.64 -0.13 -2.56
C ILE A 73 -3.65 -0.45 -4.04
N ASP A 74 -2.48 -0.29 -4.67
CA ASP A 74 -2.29 -0.44 -6.10
C ASP A 74 -1.71 -1.84 -6.42
N TRP A 75 -2.51 -2.88 -6.13
CA TRP A 75 -2.16 -4.26 -6.46
C TRP A 75 -2.59 -4.58 -7.91
N GLU A 76 -1.61 -4.89 -8.76
CA GLU A 76 -1.81 -5.14 -10.18
C GLU A 76 -1.38 -6.55 -10.62
N TYR A 77 -2.25 -7.57 -10.55
CA TYR A 77 -3.65 -7.57 -10.10
C TYR A 77 -3.97 -8.81 -9.25
N PRO A 78 -4.92 -8.75 -8.32
CA PRO A 78 -5.38 -9.92 -7.57
C PRO A 78 -5.87 -11.02 -8.51
N GLY A 79 -5.29 -12.22 -8.37
CA GLY A 79 -5.65 -13.40 -9.17
C GLY A 79 -4.99 -13.49 -10.55
N ALA A 80 -4.20 -12.49 -10.95
CA ALA A 80 -3.44 -12.54 -12.21
C ALA A 80 -2.19 -13.42 -12.05
N TYR A 81 -2.23 -14.62 -12.63
CA TYR A 81 -1.14 -15.61 -12.52
C TYR A 81 0.20 -15.10 -13.08
N ASP A 82 0.16 -14.35 -14.17
CA ASP A 82 1.32 -13.70 -14.80
C ASP A 82 1.94 -12.60 -13.93
N ARG A 83 1.25 -12.20 -12.86
CA ARG A 83 1.66 -11.18 -11.89
C ARG A 83 1.86 -11.75 -10.48
N GLY A 84 1.98 -13.07 -10.35
CA GLY A 84 2.20 -13.74 -9.06
C GLY A 84 0.95 -13.96 -8.20
N GLY A 85 -0.24 -13.72 -8.76
CA GLY A 85 -1.52 -13.98 -8.09
C GLY A 85 -2.03 -15.42 -8.24
N ASN A 86 -3.10 -15.73 -7.50
CA ASN A 86 -3.82 -17.01 -7.54
C ASN A 86 -5.34 -16.80 -7.31
N PRO A 87 -6.21 -17.80 -7.59
CA PRO A 87 -7.67 -17.62 -7.52
C PRO A 87 -8.23 -17.19 -6.16
N ALA A 88 -7.54 -17.50 -5.05
CA ALA A 88 -7.99 -17.11 -3.72
C ALA A 88 -7.85 -15.60 -3.47
N ASP A 89 -6.99 -14.92 -4.23
CA ASP A 89 -6.70 -13.50 -4.07
C ASP A 89 -7.95 -12.63 -4.18
N THR A 90 -8.90 -12.94 -5.06
CA THR A 90 -10.12 -12.13 -5.22
C THR A 90 -10.94 -12.12 -3.91
N ALA A 91 -11.14 -13.28 -3.29
CA ALA A 91 -11.88 -13.38 -2.04
C ALA A 91 -11.08 -12.81 -0.85
N ASN A 92 -9.78 -13.07 -0.83
CA ASN A 92 -8.88 -12.58 0.21
C ASN A 92 -8.74 -11.06 0.17
N TYR A 93 -8.62 -10.46 -1.02
CA TYR A 93 -8.54 -9.01 -1.20
C TYR A 93 -9.82 -8.31 -0.73
N VAL A 94 -11.00 -8.86 -1.02
CA VAL A 94 -12.27 -8.34 -0.48
C VAL A 94 -12.31 -8.41 1.05
N THR A 95 -11.69 -9.44 1.65
CA THR A 95 -11.60 -9.55 3.11
C THR A 95 -10.60 -8.55 3.68
N PHE A 96 -9.46 -8.36 3.02
CA PHE A 96 -8.42 -7.40 3.38
C PHE A 96 -8.91 -5.94 3.34
N MET A 97 -9.83 -5.60 2.43
CA MET A 97 -10.37 -4.25 2.28
C MET A 97 -11.53 -3.90 3.24
N LYS A 98 -11.98 -4.85 4.09
CA LYS A 98 -13.05 -4.64 5.08
C LYS A 98 -12.50 -4.20 6.42
#